data_AF-A0A1G6BR53-F1
#
_entry.id   AF-A0A1G6BR53-F1
#
_cell.length_a   1.000
_cell.length_b   1.000
_cell.length_c   1.000
_cell.angle_alpha   90.00
_cell.angle_beta   90.00
_cell.angle_gamma   90.00
#
_symmetry.space_group_name_H-M   'P 1'
#
loop_
_entity.id
_entity.type
_entity.pdbx_description
1 polymer ?
#
loop_
_entity_poly.entity_id
_entity_poly.type
_entity_poly.pdbx_seq_one_letter_code
_entity_poly.pdbx_strand_id
1 'polypeptide(L)'
;MELNEKELRSLIERVIELTVDAIKNQDNKVLVVYSGNDKKRCVRTLRTLRAEGVGEITLVATQEQLDCENFVKEVCTICKRIVTPQSIQEEPFIYDKMIFPVMPRSVLAKCALGISDIYETEMVKMAFEEGIEITIARGGLDKFTGNEPLEYQQRIMGYIRTLVEYGIHIQFDTEGR
;
A
#
# COMPACT_ATOMS: atom_id res chain seq x y z
N MET A 1 16.44 43.49 19.34
CA MET A 1 17.09 42.18 19.45
C MET A 1 17.26 41.68 18.04
N GLU A 2 18.46 41.80 17.47
CA GLU A 2 18.74 41.30 16.12
C GLU A 2 19.05 39.80 16.24
N LEU A 3 18.26 38.98 15.54
CA LEU A 3 18.48 37.54 15.45
C LEU A 3 19.78 37.29 14.70
N ASN A 4 20.70 36.52 15.27
CA ASN A 4 21.92 36.16 14.55
C ASN A 4 21.62 35.06 13.52
N GLU A 5 22.44 34.96 12.48
CA GLU A 5 22.28 34.06 11.34
C GLU A 5 22.05 32.57 11.73
N LYS A 6 22.64 32.13 12.84
CA LYS A 6 22.51 30.78 13.39
C LYS A 6 21.13 30.53 14.00
N GLU A 7 20.56 31.53 14.67
CA GLU A 7 19.21 31.48 15.23
C GLU A 7 18.16 31.55 14.12
N LEU A 8 18.41 32.36 13.08
CA LEU A 8 17.55 32.43 11.89
C LEU A 8 17.50 31.09 11.15
N ARG A 9 18.66 30.45 10.95
CA ARG A 9 18.74 29.14 10.28
C ARG A 9 18.02 28.03 11.06
N SER A 10 18.18 28.00 12.38
CA SER A 10 17.45 27.09 13.27
C SER A 10 15.93 27.30 13.22
N LEU A 11 15.48 28.56 13.17
CA LEU A 11 14.07 28.90 13.01
C LEU A 11 13.53 28.44 11.65
N ILE A 12 14.28 28.65 10.57
CA ILE A 12 13.90 28.22 9.22
C ILE A 12 13.78 26.69 9.15
N GLU A 13 14.76 25.95 9.66
CA GLU A 13 14.73 24.49 9.69
C GLU A 13 13.50 23.97 10.45
N ARG A 14 13.22 24.55 11.61
CA ARG A 14 12.06 24.18 12.44
C ARG A 14 10.72 24.54 11.79
N VAL A 15 10.64 25.65 11.06
CA VAL A 15 9.44 26.03 10.29
C VAL A 15 9.24 25.10 9.09
N ILE A 16 10.32 24.67 8.43
CA ILE A 16 10.25 23.68 7.35
C ILE A 16 9.76 22.34 7.89
N GLU A 17 10.30 21.85 9.00
CA GLU A 17 9.84 20.62 9.64
C GLU A 17 8.35 20.72 10.02
N LEU A 18 7.94 21.81 10.66
CA LEU A 18 6.54 22.02 11.05
C LEU A 18 5.59 22.15 9.86
N THR A 19 6.02 22.77 8.75
CA THR A 19 5.20 22.87 7.54
C THR A 19 5.15 21.55 6.77
N VAL A 20 6.26 20.81 6.68
CA VAL A 20 6.29 19.46 6.10
C VAL A 20 5.42 18.50 6.91
N ASP A 21 5.48 18.55 8.24
CA ASP A 21 4.64 17.72 9.11
C ASP A 21 3.17 18.16 9.05
N ALA A 22 2.88 19.46 8.97
CA ALA A 22 1.50 19.94 8.79
C ALA A 22 0.92 19.56 7.41
N ILE A 23 1.75 19.57 6.34
CA ILE A 23 1.36 19.13 5.00
C ILE A 23 1.17 17.61 4.96
N LYS A 24 2.04 16.82 5.60
CA LYS A 24 1.91 15.37 5.70
C LYS A 24 0.71 14.92 6.54
N ASN A 25 0.31 15.73 7.53
CA ASN A 25 -0.81 15.45 8.44
C ASN A 25 -2.15 16.04 7.97
N GLN A 26 -2.22 16.68 6.80
CA GLN A 26 -3.48 17.06 6.17
C GLN A 26 -3.92 15.96 5.18
N ASP A 27 -4.95 15.22 5.57
CA ASP A 27 -5.85 14.46 4.69
C ASP A 27 -5.26 13.41 3.74
N ASN A 28 -4.07 12.85 4.00
CA ASN A 28 -3.58 11.72 3.20
C ASN A 28 -4.54 10.51 3.31
N LYS A 29 -5.20 10.19 2.19
CA LYS A 29 -6.14 9.10 1.98
C LYS A 29 -5.41 7.92 1.35
N VAL A 30 -5.27 6.85 2.12
CA VAL A 30 -4.64 5.62 1.66
C VAL A 30 -5.69 4.55 1.45
N LEU A 31 -5.69 3.98 0.25
CA LEU A 31 -6.46 2.79 -0.08
C LEU A 31 -5.61 1.54 0.18
N VAL A 32 -6.10 0.65 1.03
CA VAL A 32 -5.46 -0.63 1.31
C VAL A 32 -6.26 -1.73 0.64
N VAL A 33 -5.66 -2.40 -0.34
CA VAL A 33 -6.31 -3.50 -1.09
C VAL A 33 -5.92 -4.82 -0.44
N TYR A 34 -6.87 -5.48 0.22
CA TYR A 34 -6.60 -6.74 0.91
C TYR A 34 -6.57 -7.91 -0.06
N SER A 35 -5.41 -8.16 -0.67
CA SER A 35 -5.24 -9.30 -1.58
C SER A 35 -4.74 -10.55 -0.87
N GLY A 36 -5.32 -11.70 -1.22
CA GLY A 36 -4.99 -12.98 -0.60
C GLY A 36 -5.62 -13.17 0.79
N ASN A 37 -4.93 -13.93 1.66
CA ASN A 37 -5.51 -14.44 2.91
C ASN A 37 -4.65 -14.21 4.18
N ASP A 38 -3.55 -13.45 4.08
CA ASP A 38 -2.69 -13.17 5.23
C ASP A 38 -3.25 -12.00 6.07
N LYS A 39 -4.20 -12.34 6.94
CA LYS A 39 -4.84 -11.40 7.89
C LYS A 39 -3.82 -10.70 8.78
N LYS A 40 -2.80 -11.42 9.25
CA LYS A 40 -1.79 -10.87 10.18
C LYS A 40 -0.99 -9.77 9.50
N ARG A 41 -0.59 -10.00 8.25
CA ARG A 41 0.15 -9.01 7.47
C ARG A 41 -0.71 -7.82 7.09
N CYS A 42 -1.97 -8.05 6.71
CA CYS A 42 -2.93 -6.97 6.47
C CYS A 42 -3.04 -6.03 7.69
N VAL A 43 -3.33 -6.59 8.86
CA VAL A 43 -3.42 -5.81 10.11
C VAL A 43 -2.10 -5.12 10.45
N ARG A 44 -0.96 -5.79 10.27
CA ARG A 44 0.35 -5.18 10.52
C ARG A 44 0.57 -3.95 9.64
N THR A 45 0.26 -4.04 8.35
CA THR A 45 0.37 -2.90 7.43
C THR A 45 -0.54 -1.75 7.86
N LEU A 46 -1.80 -2.05 8.23
CA LEU A 46 -2.74 -1.04 8.73
C LEU A 46 -2.22 -0.34 10.00
N ARG A 47 -1.65 -1.09 10.94
CA ARG A 47 -1.02 -0.53 12.14
C ARG A 47 0.18 0.35 11.83
N THR A 48 1.03 -0.06 10.89
CA THR A 48 2.18 0.73 10.46
C THR A 48 1.72 2.06 9.87
N LEU A 49 0.74 2.06 8.95
CA LEU A 49 0.19 3.29 8.36
C LEU A 49 -0.39 4.22 9.43
N ARG A 50 -1.10 3.65 10.42
CA ARG A 50 -1.64 4.44 11.53
C ARG A 50 -0.54 5.05 12.40
N ALA A 51 0.54 4.31 12.65
CA ALA A 51 1.69 4.79 13.40
C ALA A 51 2.49 5.86 12.65
N GLU A 52 2.50 5.81 11.31
CA GLU A 52 3.11 6.81 10.42
C GLU A 52 2.26 8.10 10.29
N GLY A 53 1.10 8.16 10.95
CA GLY A 53 0.24 9.36 10.96
C GLY A 53 -0.72 9.48 9.78
N VAL A 54 -0.97 8.39 9.03
CA VAL A 54 -1.95 8.41 7.92
C VAL A 54 -3.34 8.79 8.44
N GLY A 55 -3.91 9.85 7.85
CA GLY A 55 -5.16 10.47 8.28
C GLY A 55 -6.38 9.60 8.00
N GLU A 56 -6.52 9.11 6.77
CA GLU A 56 -7.65 8.27 6.36
C GLU A 56 -7.19 6.97 5.72
N ILE A 57 -7.62 5.85 6.29
CA ILE A 57 -7.34 4.51 5.76
C ILE A 57 -8.68 3.89 5.35
N THR A 58 -8.81 3.56 4.06
CA THR A 58 -9.90 2.76 3.52
C THR A 58 -9.40 1.36 3.19
N LEU A 59 -10.04 0.33 3.73
CA LEU A 59 -9.75 -1.07 3.41
C LEU A 59 -10.73 -1.59 2.36
N VAL A 60 -10.23 -2.13 1.25
CA VAL A 60 -11.00 -2.91 0.29
C VAL A 60 -10.85 -4.39 0.62
N ALA A 61 -11.96 -5.07 0.91
CA ALA A 61 -11.98 -6.50 1.20
C ALA A 61 -13.27 -7.15 0.68
N THR A 62 -13.20 -8.41 0.26
CA THR A 62 -14.39 -9.18 -0.13
C THR A 62 -15.23 -9.55 1.10
N GLN A 63 -16.50 -9.90 0.89
CA GLN A 63 -17.38 -10.32 1.98
C GLN A 63 -16.81 -11.54 2.72
N GLU A 64 -16.28 -12.51 1.97
CA GLU A 64 -15.64 -13.72 2.51
C GLU A 64 -14.45 -13.40 3.42
N GLN A 65 -13.66 -12.38 3.07
CA GLN A 65 -12.54 -11.92 3.90
C GLN A 65 -13.01 -11.27 5.21
N LEU A 66 -14.22 -10.70 5.21
CA LEU A 66 -14.86 -10.05 6.35
C LEU A 66 -15.68 -11.01 7.23
N ASP A 67 -15.80 -12.30 6.88
CA ASP A 67 -16.52 -13.28 7.71
C ASP A 67 -15.82 -13.61 9.04
N CYS A 68 -14.58 -13.15 9.23
CA CYS A 68 -13.81 -13.40 10.43
C CYS A 68 -13.98 -12.27 11.46
N GLU A 69 -14.80 -12.49 12.49
CA GLU A 69 -15.10 -11.47 13.50
C GLU A 69 -13.87 -10.80 14.11
N ASN A 70 -12.84 -11.58 14.47
CA ASN A 70 -11.64 -11.02 15.11
C ASN A 70 -10.88 -10.10 14.16
N PHE A 71 -10.81 -10.45 12.88
CA PHE A 71 -10.20 -9.61 11.86
C PHE A 71 -11.00 -8.31 11.69
N VAL A 72 -12.33 -8.41 11.55
CA VAL A 72 -13.21 -7.23 11.41
C VAL A 72 -13.09 -6.30 12.60
N LYS A 73 -13.14 -6.83 13.84
CA LYS A 73 -12.97 -6.02 15.06
C LYS A 73 -11.64 -5.26 15.03
N GLU A 74 -10.57 -5.90 14.61
CA GLU A 74 -9.24 -5.29 14.56
C GLU A 74 -9.17 -4.20 13.47
N VAL A 75 -9.65 -4.47 12.25
CA VAL A 75 -9.61 -3.47 11.16
C VAL A 75 -10.57 -2.31 11.40
N CYS A 76 -11.73 -2.51 12.03
CA CYS A 76 -12.66 -1.42 12.39
C CYS A 76 -12.06 -0.44 13.41
N THR A 77 -11.07 -0.85 14.21
CA THR A 77 -10.39 0.07 15.13
C THR A 77 -9.33 0.95 14.45
N ILE A 78 -8.91 0.57 13.24
CA ILE A 78 -7.81 1.22 12.52
C ILE A 78 -8.33 2.01 11.31
N CYS A 79 -9.18 1.39 10.51
CA CYS A 79 -9.69 1.93 9.26
C CYS A 79 -10.85 2.89 9.50
N LYS A 80 -10.87 4.00 8.77
CA LYS A 80 -12.02 4.92 8.74
C LYS A 80 -13.17 4.31 7.95
N ARG A 81 -12.85 3.55 6.89
CA ARG A 81 -13.83 2.90 6.01
C ARG A 81 -13.37 1.48 5.68
N ILE A 82 -14.35 0.58 5.55
CA ILE A 82 -14.18 -0.76 4.99
C ILE A 82 -15.22 -0.89 3.89
N VAL A 83 -14.78 -1.23 2.68
CA VAL A 83 -15.62 -1.27 1.49
C VAL A 83 -15.40 -2.58 0.74
N THR A 84 -16.41 -3.02 0.00
CA THR A 84 -16.26 -4.14 -0.92
C THR A 84 -15.69 -3.65 -2.25
N PRO A 85 -15.15 -4.56 -3.09
CA PRO A 85 -14.67 -4.17 -4.40
C PRO A 85 -15.74 -3.61 -5.33
N GLN A 86 -17.01 -4.01 -5.18
CA GLN A 86 -18.09 -3.42 -5.97
C GLN A 86 -18.35 -1.96 -5.56
N SER A 87 -18.44 -1.69 -4.26
CA SER A 87 -18.74 -0.34 -3.77
C SER A 87 -17.68 0.69 -4.15
N ILE A 88 -16.39 0.32 -4.15
CA ILE A 88 -15.32 1.26 -4.47
C ILE A 88 -15.27 1.65 -5.95
N GLN A 89 -15.75 0.78 -6.85
CA GLN A 89 -15.79 1.05 -8.30
C GLN A 89 -16.89 2.06 -8.69
N GLU A 90 -17.88 2.25 -7.82
CA GLU A 90 -18.98 3.20 -8.04
C GLU A 90 -18.68 4.60 -7.49
N GLU A 91 -17.58 4.76 -6.76
CA GLU A 91 -17.18 6.00 -6.12
C GLU A 91 -16.05 6.71 -6.89
N PRO A 92 -15.96 8.05 -6.82
CA PRO A 92 -14.77 8.76 -7.30
C PRO A 92 -13.51 8.27 -6.60
N PHE A 93 -12.47 8.00 -7.38
CA PHE A 93 -11.23 7.40 -6.89
C PHE A 93 -10.30 8.46 -6.29
N ILE A 94 -10.61 8.91 -5.08
CA ILE A 94 -9.94 10.04 -4.40
C ILE A 94 -9.00 9.49 -3.32
N TYR A 95 -7.85 8.98 -3.74
CA TYR A 95 -6.79 8.45 -2.85
C TYR A 95 -5.42 8.96 -3.30
N ASP A 96 -4.54 9.25 -2.35
CA ASP A 96 -3.17 9.69 -2.65
C ASP A 96 -2.28 8.48 -2.98
N LYS A 97 -2.60 7.32 -2.38
CA LYS A 97 -1.78 6.12 -2.49
C LYS A 97 -2.62 4.84 -2.33
N MET A 98 -2.23 3.82 -3.08
CA MET A 98 -2.71 2.46 -2.95
C MET A 98 -1.64 1.55 -2.36
N ILE A 99 -2.02 0.71 -1.39
CA ILE A 99 -1.12 -0.24 -0.74
C ILE A 99 -1.68 -1.65 -0.77
N PHE A 100 -0.84 -2.59 -1.21
CA PHE A 100 -1.06 -4.02 -1.10
C PHE A 100 -0.26 -4.57 0.09
N PRO A 101 -0.92 -4.99 1.20
CA PRO A 101 -0.22 -5.63 2.31
C PRO A 101 0.46 -6.94 1.87
N VAL A 102 -0.21 -7.67 0.99
CA VAL A 102 0.28 -8.86 0.30
C VAL A 102 -0.17 -8.74 -1.14
N MET A 103 0.69 -9.14 -2.07
CA MET A 103 0.34 -9.31 -3.48
C MET A 103 0.65 -10.76 -3.86
N PRO A 104 -0.37 -11.64 -3.91
CA PRO A 104 -0.18 -13.03 -4.32
C PRO A 104 0.46 -13.13 -5.70
N ARG A 105 1.25 -14.19 -5.95
CA ARG A 105 1.90 -14.41 -7.27
C ARG A 105 0.94 -14.34 -8.46
N SER A 106 -0.31 -14.78 -8.29
CA SER A 106 -1.34 -14.73 -9.33
C SER A 106 -1.73 -13.29 -9.68
N VAL A 107 -1.96 -12.44 -8.68
CA VAL A 107 -2.24 -11.01 -8.84
C VAL A 107 -1.04 -10.32 -9.49
N LEU A 108 0.17 -10.58 -8.97
CA LEU A 108 1.41 -10.03 -9.49
C LEU A 108 1.61 -10.35 -10.98
N ALA A 109 1.41 -11.60 -11.36
CA ALA A 109 1.55 -12.03 -12.76
C ALA A 109 0.50 -11.36 -13.66
N LYS A 110 -0.76 -11.29 -13.22
CA LYS A 110 -1.83 -10.64 -13.97
C LYS A 110 -1.56 -9.15 -14.17
N CYS A 111 -1.15 -8.43 -13.13
CA CYS A 111 -0.75 -7.03 -13.24
C CYS A 111 0.42 -6.84 -14.23
N ALA A 112 1.44 -7.69 -14.16
CA ALA A 112 2.61 -7.59 -15.06
C ALA A 112 2.26 -7.89 -16.52
N LEU A 113 1.20 -8.66 -16.77
CA LEU A 113 0.70 -9.00 -18.09
C LEU A 113 -0.42 -8.05 -18.57
N GLY A 114 -0.80 -7.05 -17.76
CA GLY A 114 -1.89 -6.13 -18.09
C GLY A 114 -3.28 -6.79 -18.09
N ILE A 115 -3.46 -7.89 -17.35
CA ILE A 115 -4.73 -8.60 -17.23
C ILE A 115 -5.50 -8.03 -16.04
N SER A 116 -6.66 -7.42 -16.30
CA SER A 116 -7.57 -6.88 -15.30
C SER A 116 -8.90 -7.66 -15.31
N ASP A 117 -8.93 -8.79 -14.61
CA ASP A 117 -10.09 -9.72 -14.60
C ASP A 117 -10.50 -10.15 -13.18
N ILE A 118 -9.78 -9.67 -12.17
CA ILE A 118 -10.10 -9.81 -10.75
C ILE A 118 -10.05 -8.43 -10.10
N TYR A 119 -10.70 -8.29 -8.94
CA TYR A 119 -10.84 -6.96 -8.34
C TYR A 119 -9.48 -6.34 -7.99
N GLU A 120 -8.49 -7.13 -7.56
CA GLU A 120 -7.15 -6.63 -7.26
C GLU A 120 -6.52 -5.96 -8.49
N THR A 121 -6.63 -6.61 -9.65
CA THR A 121 -6.05 -6.13 -10.91
C THR A 121 -6.84 -4.97 -11.50
N GLU A 122 -8.16 -4.94 -11.29
CA GLU A 122 -9.00 -3.78 -11.62
C GLU A 122 -8.64 -2.57 -10.74
N MET A 123 -8.36 -2.76 -9.44
CA MET A 123 -7.86 -1.68 -8.59
C MET A 123 -6.53 -1.13 -9.14
N VAL A 124 -5.58 -1.99 -9.51
CA VAL A 124 -4.30 -1.55 -10.09
C VAL A 124 -4.51 -0.76 -11.38
N LYS A 125 -5.41 -1.22 -12.27
CA LYS A 125 -5.77 -0.50 -13.48
C LYS A 125 -6.32 0.90 -13.17
N MET A 126 -7.31 1.00 -12.26
CA MET A 126 -7.87 2.29 -11.86
C MET A 126 -6.81 3.22 -11.27
N ALA A 127 -5.91 2.70 -10.42
CA ALA A 127 -4.82 3.50 -9.88
C ALA A 127 -3.88 4.00 -10.98
N PHE A 128 -3.58 3.21 -12.01
CA PHE A 128 -2.79 3.69 -13.15
C PHE A 128 -3.52 4.75 -13.97
N GLU A 129 -4.82 4.57 -14.23
CA GLU A 129 -5.65 5.53 -14.99
C GLU A 129 -5.76 6.88 -14.26
N GLU A 130 -5.76 6.87 -12.93
CA GLU A 130 -5.85 8.06 -12.07
C GLU A 130 -4.48 8.60 -11.62
N GLY A 131 -3.37 7.97 -12.03
CA GLY A 131 -2.02 8.42 -11.69
C GLY A 131 -1.63 8.25 -10.22
N ILE A 132 -2.24 7.28 -9.53
CA ILE A 132 -2.04 7.04 -8.09
C ILE A 132 -0.86 6.12 -7.84
N GLU A 133 -0.08 6.48 -6.82
CA GLU A 133 1.08 5.69 -6.42
C GLU A 133 0.64 4.33 -5.86
N ILE A 134 1.23 3.24 -6.38
CA ILE A 134 0.97 1.88 -5.90
C ILE A 134 2.19 1.37 -5.14
N THR A 135 1.98 0.80 -3.95
CA THR A 135 3.04 0.19 -3.16
C THR A 135 2.67 -1.22 -2.70
N ILE A 136 3.62 -2.14 -2.81
CA ILE A 136 3.57 -3.45 -2.16
C ILE A 136 4.33 -3.34 -0.83
N ALA A 137 3.65 -3.66 0.27
CA ALA A 137 4.21 -3.55 1.62
C ALA A 137 5.40 -4.49 1.83
N ARG A 138 6.22 -4.17 2.84
CA ARG A 138 7.43 -4.94 3.16
C ARG A 138 7.13 -6.42 3.42
N GLY A 139 7.76 -7.27 2.60
CA GLY A 139 7.56 -8.72 2.62
C GLY A 139 6.19 -9.17 2.08
N GLY A 140 5.44 -8.29 1.42
CA GLY A 140 4.14 -8.59 0.81
C GLY A 140 4.21 -9.49 -0.43
N LEU A 141 5.42 -9.85 -0.88
CA LEU A 141 5.64 -10.83 -1.94
C LEU A 141 5.85 -12.24 -1.36
N ASP A 142 5.24 -13.24 -2.00
CA ASP A 142 5.40 -14.65 -1.60
C ASP A 142 6.84 -15.15 -1.82
N LYS A 143 7.48 -15.59 -0.74
CA LYS A 143 8.82 -16.21 -0.79
C LYS A 143 8.80 -17.53 -1.56
N PHE A 144 9.81 -17.78 -2.39
CA PHE A 144 9.99 -19.09 -3.00
C PHE A 144 10.21 -20.14 -1.92
N THR A 145 9.56 -21.29 -2.07
CA THR A 145 9.70 -22.41 -1.14
C THR A 145 11.04 -23.14 -1.32
N GLY A 146 11.65 -22.99 -2.49
CA GLY A 146 12.85 -23.72 -2.91
C GLY A 146 12.56 -24.96 -3.74
N ASN A 147 11.29 -25.38 -3.81
CA ASN A 147 10.85 -26.51 -4.64
C ASN A 147 10.51 -26.08 -6.07
N GLU A 148 10.29 -24.78 -6.31
CA GLU A 148 9.90 -24.27 -7.62
C GLU A 148 11.04 -24.41 -8.65
N PRO A 149 10.76 -24.83 -9.90
CA PRO A 149 11.76 -24.86 -10.97
C PRO A 149 12.41 -23.50 -11.21
N LEU A 150 13.69 -23.50 -11.62
CA LEU A 150 14.45 -22.26 -11.80
C LEU A 150 13.81 -21.33 -12.83
N GLU A 151 13.28 -21.88 -13.92
CA GLU A 151 12.60 -21.13 -14.98
C GLU A 151 11.32 -20.45 -14.48
N TYR A 152 10.60 -21.10 -13.55
CA TYR A 152 9.43 -20.51 -12.91
C TYR A 152 9.84 -19.35 -12.00
N GLN A 153 10.89 -19.54 -11.18
CA GLN A 153 11.41 -18.47 -10.32
C GLN A 153 11.85 -17.26 -11.15
N GLN A 154 12.58 -17.49 -12.25
CA GLN A 154 13.00 -16.45 -13.18
C GLN A 154 11.81 -15.71 -13.80
N ARG A 155 10.73 -16.44 -14.16
CA ARG A 155 9.51 -15.83 -14.68
C ARG A 155 8.86 -14.89 -13.67
N ILE A 156 8.71 -15.33 -12.42
CA ILE A 156 8.14 -14.49 -11.34
C ILE A 156 9.02 -13.27 -11.07
N MET A 157 10.34 -13.43 -11.06
CA MET A 157 11.27 -12.29 -10.95
C MET A 157 11.17 -11.33 -12.14
N GLY A 158 10.90 -11.84 -13.34
CA GLY A 158 10.59 -11.04 -14.51
C GLY A 158 9.35 -10.18 -14.31
N TYR A 159 8.25 -10.77 -13.81
CA TYR A 159 7.03 -10.01 -13.50
C TYR A 159 7.27 -8.93 -12.43
N ILE A 160 8.04 -9.23 -11.38
CA ILE A 160 8.42 -8.23 -10.37
C ILE A 160 9.13 -7.03 -11.02
N ARG A 161 10.08 -7.28 -11.95
CA ARG A 161 10.78 -6.20 -12.67
C ARG A 161 9.81 -5.36 -13.50
N THR A 162 8.92 -6.01 -14.25
CA THR A 162 7.89 -5.32 -15.02
C THR A 162 7.00 -4.42 -14.16
N LEU A 163 6.58 -4.87 -12.97
CA LEU A 163 5.79 -4.02 -12.08
C LEU A 163 6.57 -2.78 -11.59
N VAL A 164 7.86 -2.94 -11.29
CA VAL A 164 8.72 -1.80 -10.92
C VAL A 164 8.89 -0.84 -12.11
N GLU A 165 9.01 -1.34 -13.33
CA GLU A 165 9.03 -0.52 -14.55
C GLU A 165 7.72 0.25 -14.77
N TYR A 166 6.58 -0.30 -14.33
CA TYR A 166 5.29 0.40 -14.31
C TYR A 166 5.15 1.43 -13.18
N GLY A 167 6.17 1.59 -12.33
CA GLY A 167 6.15 2.53 -11.21
C GLY A 167 5.53 1.98 -9.93
N ILE A 168 5.29 0.66 -9.82
CA ILE A 168 4.87 0.05 -8.56
C ILE A 168 6.07 -0.06 -7.63
N HIS A 169 5.97 0.58 -6.47
CA HIS A 169 7.01 0.53 -5.46
C HIS A 169 6.92 -0.73 -4.62
N ILE A 170 8.05 -1.40 -4.41
CA ILE A 170 8.14 -2.60 -3.58
C ILE A 170 9.01 -2.25 -2.38
N GLN A 171 8.44 -2.28 -1.19
CA GLN A 171 9.21 -2.10 0.03
C GLN A 171 10.01 -3.37 0.29
N PHE A 172 11.33 -3.31 0.17
CA PHE A 172 12.20 -4.44 0.45
C PHE A 172 12.49 -4.57 1.94
N ASP A 173 12.78 -5.80 2.37
CA ASP A 173 13.48 -6.02 3.62
C ASP A 173 14.91 -5.44 3.48
N THR A 174 15.17 -4.25 4.03
CA THR A 174 16.53 -3.90 4.44
C THR A 174 16.84 -4.74 5.67
N GLU A 175 17.27 -5.98 5.43
CA GLU A 175 18.13 -6.67 6.37
C GLU A 175 19.54 -6.11 6.16
N GLY A 176 20.09 -5.53 7.23
CA GLY A 176 21.47 -5.05 7.26
C GLY A 176 22.42 -6.16 6.82
N ARG A 177 23.24 -5.85 5.83
CA ARG A 177 24.51 -6.52 5.61
C ARG A 177 25.59 -5.77 6.37
#